data_AF-A0A523JFW7-F1
#
_entry.id   AF-A0A523JFW7-F1
#
_cell.length_a   1.000
_cell.length_b   1.000
_cell.length_c   1.000
_cell.angle_alpha   90.00
_cell.angle_beta   90.00
_cell.angle_gamma   90.00
#
_symmetry.space_group_name_H-M   'P 1'
#
loop_
_entity.id
_entity.type
_entity.pdbx_description
1 polymer ?
#
loop_
_entity_poly.entity_id
_entity_poly.type
_entity_poly.pdbx_seq_one_letter_code
_entity_poly.pdbx_strand_id
1 'polypeptide(L)'
;MALRLIELYLPTKENIDWLKEKLSEYPIHGLWSERVSGHQNHIQILISSENSGTILDLLENTFSNVEGFRIILLPVEATVPKIEEKKQESENRSEQNKNEDKIIGRGISRQELYTRISTNSKLSGFFVFLIIISSIVASIGILKDNVAVIIGAMVIAPF
;
A
#
# COMPACT_ATOMS: atom_id res chain seq x y z
N MET A 1 -8.47 10.23 -3.97
CA MET A 1 -8.11 9.04 -3.16
C MET A 1 -7.01 8.24 -3.84
N ALA A 2 -6.10 7.62 -3.09
CA ALA A 2 -5.19 6.62 -3.64
C ALA A 2 -5.97 5.33 -3.97
N LEU A 3 -5.77 4.79 -5.16
CA LEU A 3 -6.43 3.57 -5.61
C LEU A 3 -5.45 2.40 -5.59
N ARG A 4 -6.02 1.20 -5.44
CA ARG A 4 -5.30 -0.07 -5.49
C ARG A 4 -6.04 -1.02 -6.41
N LEU A 5 -5.28 -1.73 -7.23
CA LEU A 5 -5.77 -2.82 -8.06
C LEU A 5 -5.31 -4.12 -7.40
N ILE A 6 -6.27 -4.99 -7.07
CA ILE A 6 -5.98 -6.34 -6.61
C ILE A 6 -6.19 -7.27 -7.80
N GLU A 7 -5.16 -8.03 -8.16
CA GLU A 7 -5.27 -9.14 -9.10
C GLU A 7 -5.25 -10.46 -8.33
N LEU A 8 -6.19 -11.34 -8.64
CA LEU A 8 -6.32 -12.66 -8.05
C LEU A 8 -6.29 -13.70 -9.18
N TYR A 9 -5.30 -14.60 -9.11
CA TYR A 9 -5.17 -15.74 -9.99
C TYR A 9 -5.56 -17.00 -9.22
N LEU A 10 -6.57 -17.72 -9.72
CA LEU A 10 -7.10 -18.95 -9.15
C LEU A 10 -7.10 -20.09 -10.17
N PRO A 11 -6.79 -21.34 -9.81
CA PRO A 11 -7.01 -22.48 -10.71
C PRO A 11 -8.50 -22.70 -10.99
N THR A 12 -8.86 -23.13 -12.21
CA THR A 12 -10.27 -23.19 -12.71
C THR A 12 -11.23 -24.11 -11.93
N LYS A 13 -10.74 -24.89 -10.97
CA LYS A 13 -11.56 -25.82 -10.17
C LYS A 13 -12.51 -25.13 -9.20
N GLU A 14 -12.32 -23.85 -8.91
CA GLU A 14 -13.17 -23.12 -7.97
C GLU A 14 -14.27 -22.31 -8.64
N ASN A 15 -15.47 -22.41 -8.05
CA ASN A 15 -16.60 -21.56 -8.42
C ASN A 15 -16.35 -20.15 -7.89
N ILE A 16 -16.40 -19.15 -8.77
CA ILE A 16 -16.08 -17.73 -8.47
C ILE A 16 -17.35 -16.90 -8.28
N ASP A 17 -18.52 -17.44 -8.60
CA ASP A 17 -19.75 -16.66 -8.62
C ASP A 17 -20.13 -16.14 -7.22
N TRP A 18 -19.88 -16.93 -6.18
CA TRP A 18 -20.09 -16.53 -4.80
C TRP A 18 -19.13 -15.41 -4.34
N LEU A 19 -17.92 -15.35 -4.91
CA LEU A 19 -16.95 -14.29 -4.59
C LEU A 19 -17.41 -12.94 -5.15
N LYS A 20 -18.00 -12.93 -6.36
CA LYS A 20 -18.58 -11.72 -6.96
C LYS A 20 -19.73 -11.16 -6.12
N GLU A 21 -20.56 -12.04 -5.56
CA GLU A 21 -21.64 -11.67 -4.65
C GLU A 21 -21.08 -11.06 -3.36
N LYS A 22 -20.13 -11.74 -2.71
CA LYS A 22 -19.50 -11.25 -1.47
C LYS A 22 -18.73 -9.94 -1.67
N LEU A 23 -18.12 -9.73 -2.84
CA LEU A 23 -17.42 -8.50 -3.18
C LEU A 23 -18.37 -7.34 -3.46
N SER A 24 -19.60 -7.62 -3.89
CA SER A 24 -20.61 -6.58 -4.17
C SER A 24 -21.09 -5.85 -2.90
N GLU A 25 -20.84 -6.40 -1.71
CA GLU A 25 -21.12 -5.76 -0.41
C GLU A 25 -20.12 -4.67 -0.04
N TYR A 26 -18.96 -4.65 -0.71
CA TYR A 26 -17.89 -3.68 -0.44
C TYR A 26 -17.93 -2.51 -1.44
N PRO A 27 -17.44 -1.32 -1.06
CA PRO A 27 -17.35 -0.17 -1.95
C PRO A 27 -16.23 -0.36 -2.99
N ILE A 28 -16.50 -1.20 -3.99
CA ILE A 28 -15.60 -1.52 -5.10
C ILE A 28 -15.92 -0.59 -6.28
N HIS A 29 -14.88 -0.07 -6.93
CA HIS A 29 -15.02 0.82 -8.08
C HIS A 29 -15.06 0.07 -9.42
N GLY A 30 -14.46 -1.12 -9.48
CA GLY A 30 -14.51 -1.98 -10.65
C GLY A 30 -14.18 -3.43 -10.32
N LEU A 31 -14.88 -4.35 -10.99
CA LEU A 31 -14.67 -5.79 -10.87
C LEU A 31 -14.64 -6.39 -12.28
N TRP A 32 -13.52 -6.98 -12.65
CA TRP A 32 -13.35 -7.69 -13.91
C TRP A 32 -12.97 -9.14 -13.64
N SER A 33 -13.47 -10.06 -14.44
CA SER A 33 -13.14 -11.48 -14.34
C SER A 33 -12.90 -12.06 -15.73
N GLU A 34 -11.73 -12.60 -15.95
CA GLU A 34 -11.33 -13.25 -17.20
C GLU A 34 -10.89 -14.69 -16.94
N ARG A 35 -11.07 -15.56 -17.94
CA ARG A 35 -10.52 -16.92 -17.91
C ARG A 35 -9.24 -16.94 -18.71
N VAL A 36 -8.11 -17.11 -18.05
CA VAL A 36 -6.80 -17.19 -18.68
C VAL A 36 -6.53 -18.65 -19.07
N SER A 37 -6.47 -18.90 -20.38
CA SER A 37 -6.03 -20.17 -20.99
C SER A 37 -6.77 -21.45 -20.53
N GLY A 38 -8.01 -21.31 -20.06
CA GLY A 38 -8.90 -22.43 -19.68
C GLY A 38 -8.55 -23.17 -18.38
N HIS A 39 -7.44 -22.82 -17.72
CA HIS A 39 -6.94 -23.49 -16.51
C HIS A 39 -6.76 -22.54 -15.31
N GLN A 40 -6.86 -21.22 -15.54
CA GLN A 40 -6.81 -20.22 -14.49
C GLN A 40 -7.92 -19.17 -14.69
N ASN A 41 -8.48 -18.72 -13.58
CA ASN A 41 -9.37 -17.58 -13.50
C ASN A 41 -8.57 -16.39 -12.98
N HIS A 42 -8.71 -15.25 -13.64
CA HIS A 42 -8.08 -13.99 -13.29
C HIS A 42 -9.17 -12.99 -12.91
N ILE A 43 -9.08 -12.43 -11.71
CA ILE A 43 -10.03 -11.46 -11.18
C ILE A 43 -9.27 -10.19 -10.85
N GLN A 44 -9.74 -9.06 -11.35
CA GLN A 44 -9.19 -7.75 -11.08
C GLN A 44 -10.22 -6.92 -10.31
N ILE A 45 -9.79 -6.35 -9.20
CA ILE A 45 -10.64 -5.58 -8.28
C ILE A 45 -10.02 -4.21 -8.06
N LEU A 46 -10.72 -3.15 -8.48
CA LEU A 46 -10.30 -1.77 -8.26
C LEU A 46 -11.01 -1.20 -7.04
N ILE A 47 -10.23 -0.80 -6.04
CA ILE A 47 -10.73 -0.33 -4.74
C ILE A 47 -9.94 0.88 -4.23
N SER A 48 -10.51 1.59 -3.26
CA SER A 48 -9.78 2.60 -2.51
C SER A 48 -8.71 1.97 -1.60
N SER A 49 -7.60 2.67 -1.40
CA SER A 49 -6.50 2.21 -0.55
C SER A 49 -6.96 1.88 0.88
N GLU A 50 -7.94 2.64 1.39
CA GLU A 50 -8.53 2.46 2.72
C GLU A 50 -9.17 1.08 2.91
N ASN A 51 -9.78 0.54 1.85
CA ASN A 51 -10.47 -0.75 1.88
C ASN A 51 -9.56 -1.92 1.45
N SER A 52 -8.33 -1.64 1.00
CA SER A 52 -7.43 -2.66 0.46
C SER A 52 -7.01 -3.72 1.47
N GLY A 53 -6.79 -3.34 2.73
CA GLY A 53 -6.47 -4.29 3.80
C GLY A 53 -7.60 -5.30 4.04
N THR A 54 -8.84 -4.82 4.20
CA THR A 54 -10.00 -5.68 4.48
C THR A 54 -10.26 -6.69 3.38
N ILE A 55 -10.21 -6.25 2.11
CA ILE A 55 -10.42 -7.15 0.97
C ILE A 55 -9.29 -8.17 0.86
N LEU A 56 -8.05 -7.73 1.05
CA LEU A 56 -6.90 -8.61 0.93
C LEU A 56 -6.88 -9.67 2.04
N ASP A 57 -7.21 -9.30 3.29
CA ASP A 57 -7.38 -10.24 4.39
C ASP A 57 -8.53 -11.24 4.12
N LEU A 58 -9.64 -10.77 3.53
CA LEU A 58 -10.77 -11.63 3.15
C LEU A 58 -10.37 -12.65 2.08
N LEU A 59 -9.65 -12.22 1.04
CA LEU A 59 -9.18 -13.08 -0.04
C LEU A 59 -8.13 -14.07 0.46
N GLU A 60 -7.18 -13.62 1.29
CA GLU A 60 -6.16 -14.46 1.90
C GLU A 60 -6.81 -15.57 2.74
N ASN A 61 -7.69 -15.23 3.69
CA ASN A 61 -8.38 -16.22 4.52
C ASN A 61 -9.26 -17.19 3.73
N THR A 62 -9.85 -16.72 2.63
CA THR A 62 -10.70 -17.54 1.78
C THR A 62 -9.89 -18.56 0.98
N PHE A 63 -8.81 -18.12 0.34
CA PHE A 63 -8.08 -18.90 -0.65
C PHE A 63 -6.77 -19.50 -0.11
N SER A 64 -6.48 -19.33 1.19
CA SER A 64 -5.31 -19.90 1.88
C SER A 64 -5.09 -21.39 1.62
N ASN A 65 -6.17 -22.14 1.41
CA ASN A 65 -6.13 -23.60 1.23
C ASN A 65 -6.04 -24.05 -0.24
N VAL A 66 -5.99 -23.13 -1.19
CA VAL A 66 -5.99 -23.44 -2.62
C VAL A 66 -4.56 -23.49 -3.12
N GLU A 67 -4.13 -24.63 -3.64
CA GLU A 67 -2.79 -24.72 -4.21
C GLU A 67 -2.69 -23.89 -5.51
N GLY A 68 -1.68 -23.01 -5.58
CA GLY A 68 -1.40 -22.22 -6.77
C GLY A 68 -2.19 -20.91 -6.90
N PHE A 69 -2.88 -20.46 -5.86
CA PHE A 69 -3.45 -19.12 -5.86
C PHE A 69 -2.36 -18.03 -5.76
N ARG A 70 -2.61 -16.88 -6.38
CA ARG A 70 -1.74 -15.70 -6.27
C ARG A 70 -2.60 -14.45 -6.14
N ILE A 71 -2.29 -13.64 -5.12
CA ILE A 71 -2.84 -12.29 -4.98
C ILE A 71 -1.72 -11.30 -5.25
N ILE A 72 -1.98 -10.31 -6.11
CA ILE A 72 -1.06 -9.23 -6.46
C ILE A 72 -1.77 -7.92 -6.13
N LEU A 73 -1.07 -7.01 -5.43
CA LEU A 73 -1.56 -5.69 -5.09
C LEU A 73 -0.73 -4.65 -5.85
N LEU A 74 -1.38 -3.86 -6.70
CA LEU A 74 -0.76 -2.84 -7.54
C LEU A 74 -1.25 -1.45 -7.14
N PRO A 75 -0.36 -0.44 -7.03
CA PRO A 75 -0.78 0.94 -6.92
C PRO A 75 -1.36 1.41 -8.26
N VAL A 76 -2.51 2.11 -8.20
CA VAL A 76 -3.13 2.69 -9.39
C VAL A 76 -2.84 4.19 -9.38
N GLU A 77 -2.14 4.66 -10.41
CA GLU A 77 -1.74 6.06 -10.54
C GLU A 77 -2.89 6.94 -11.06
N ALA A 78 -3.71 6.42 -11.97
CA ALA A 78 -4.84 7.13 -12.55
C ALA A 78 -5.90 6.17 -13.08
N THR A 79 -7.16 6.64 -13.13
CA THR A 79 -8.28 5.95 -13.79
C THR A 79 -9.09 6.94 -14.60
N VAL A 80 -9.60 6.49 -15.75
CA VAL A 80 -10.52 7.26 -16.59
C VAL A 80 -11.71 6.36 -16.92
N PRO A 81 -12.96 6.80 -16.70
CA PRO A 81 -13.38 8.09 -16.12
C PRO A 81 -12.98 8.25 -14.64
N LYS A 82 -12.95 9.51 -14.17
CA LYS A 82 -12.64 9.80 -12.76
C LYS A 82 -13.78 9.28 -11.89
N ILE A 83 -13.43 8.51 -10.87
CA ILE A 83 -14.38 7.98 -9.90
C ILE A 83 -14.83 9.14 -9.01
N GLU A 84 -16.15 9.39 -8.97
CA GLU A 84 -16.74 10.44 -8.14
C GLU A 84 -16.80 10.01 -6.67
N GLU A 85 -16.35 10.89 -5.78
CA GLU A 85 -16.47 10.70 -4.34
C GLU A 85 -17.94 10.88 -3.95
N LYS A 86 -18.60 9.85 -3.41
CA LYS A 86 -19.75 10.08 -2.52
C LYS A 86 -19.21 10.82 -1.30
N LYS A 87 -19.27 12.15 -1.33
CA LYS A 87 -19.12 13.00 -0.14
C LYS A 87 -20.19 12.54 0.85
N GLN A 88 -19.79 11.73 1.83
CA GLN A 88 -20.54 11.69 3.07
C GLN A 88 -20.32 13.06 3.71
N GLU A 89 -21.42 13.82 3.80
CA GLU A 89 -21.58 14.96 4.69
C GLU A 89 -20.97 14.65 6.05
N SER A 90 -19.85 15.29 6.36
CA SER A 90 -19.43 15.53 7.72
C SER A 90 -18.97 16.98 7.82
N GLU A 91 -19.95 17.87 7.67
CA GLU A 91 -19.92 19.13 8.42
C GLU A 91 -19.95 18.79 9.92
N ASN A 92 -19.22 19.58 10.70
CA ASN A 92 -19.18 19.60 12.16
C ASN A 92 -18.51 18.42 12.89
N ARG A 93 -17.19 18.53 13.03
CA ARG A 93 -16.57 18.36 14.36
C ARG A 93 -15.36 19.28 14.50
N SER A 94 -15.63 20.42 15.12
CA SER A 94 -14.69 21.32 15.74
C SER A 94 -13.67 20.57 16.59
N GLU A 95 -12.42 21.04 16.49
CA GLU A 95 -11.40 21.18 17.51
C GLU A 95 -11.19 20.06 18.56
N GLN A 96 -9.89 19.74 18.67
CA GLN A 96 -9.15 19.41 19.90
C GLN A 96 -8.78 17.93 20.13
N ASN A 97 -7.48 17.69 19.98
CA ASN A 97 -6.66 16.63 20.58
C ASN A 97 -7.06 15.17 20.32
N LYS A 98 -6.36 14.52 19.37
CA LYS A 98 -6.02 13.09 19.45
C LYS A 98 -4.95 12.70 18.41
N ASN A 99 -3.73 12.51 18.93
CA ASN A 99 -2.73 11.52 18.52
C ASN A 99 -2.25 11.56 17.07
N GLU A 100 -1.05 12.13 16.90
CA GLU A 100 -0.26 12.14 15.65
C GLU A 100 0.12 10.73 15.14
N ASP A 101 -0.09 9.66 15.93
CA ASP A 101 0.17 8.27 15.53
C ASP A 101 -0.88 7.63 14.60
N LYS A 102 -2.02 8.29 14.33
CA LYS A 102 -3.13 7.67 13.59
C LYS A 102 -3.20 7.98 12.09
N ILE A 103 -2.27 8.76 11.55
CA ILE A 103 -2.33 9.23 10.15
C ILE A 103 -1.62 8.25 9.19
N ILE A 104 -0.66 7.45 9.67
CA ILE A 104 0.17 6.59 8.79
C ILE A 104 -0.56 5.30 8.38
N GLY A 105 -1.59 4.87 9.11
CA GLY A 105 -2.17 3.52 8.98
C GLY A 105 -3.51 3.39 8.26
N ARG A 106 -4.14 4.47 7.77
CA ARG A 106 -5.55 4.40 7.29
C ARG A 106 -5.75 3.87 5.87
N GLY A 107 -4.70 3.44 5.16
CA GLY A 107 -4.89 2.87 3.82
C GLY A 107 -3.72 2.08 3.26
N ILE A 108 -2.77 1.66 4.09
CA ILE A 108 -1.63 0.85 3.63
C ILE A 108 -1.86 -0.56 4.18
N SER A 109 -1.92 -1.57 3.29
CA SER A 109 -2.09 -2.96 3.71
C SER A 109 -0.83 -3.46 4.45
N ARG A 110 -1.00 -4.45 5.34
CA ARG A 110 0.13 -5.04 6.08
C ARG A 110 1.18 -5.61 5.13
N GLN A 111 0.75 -6.15 4.01
CA GLN A 111 1.56 -6.75 2.96
C GLN A 111 2.32 -5.67 2.17
N GLU A 112 1.71 -4.50 1.95
CA GLU A 112 2.40 -3.32 1.38
C GLU A 112 3.47 -2.79 2.33
N LEU A 113 3.15 -2.68 3.64
CA LEU A 113 4.13 -2.33 4.67
C LEU A 113 5.27 -3.35 4.74
N TYR A 114 4.96 -4.64 4.77
CA TYR A 114 5.95 -5.70 4.84
C TYR A 114 6.88 -5.69 3.63
N THR A 115 6.33 -5.50 2.42
CA THR A 115 7.14 -5.42 1.19
C THR A 115 8.02 -4.18 1.18
N ARG A 116 7.48 -3.00 1.56
CA ARG A 116 8.26 -1.76 1.65
C ARG A 116 9.39 -1.88 2.67
N ILE A 117 9.08 -2.40 3.86
CA ILE A 117 10.06 -2.57 4.95
C ILE A 117 11.11 -3.61 4.57
N SER A 118 10.72 -4.79 4.07
CA SER A 118 11.68 -5.85 3.70
C SER A 118 12.59 -5.44 2.54
N THR A 119 12.13 -4.59 1.63
CA THR A 119 12.94 -4.08 0.52
C THR A 119 13.90 -2.99 0.98
N ASN A 120 13.44 -2.04 1.80
CA ASN A 120 14.26 -0.90 2.24
C ASN A 120 15.12 -1.17 3.49
N SER A 121 14.83 -2.22 4.28
CA SER A 121 15.59 -2.53 5.50
C SER A 121 16.87 -3.33 5.27
N LYS A 122 17.31 -3.50 4.02
CA LYS A 122 18.53 -4.25 3.71
C LYS A 122 19.75 -3.43 4.06
N LEU A 123 20.42 -3.80 5.16
CA LEU A 123 21.68 -3.20 5.57
C LEU A 123 22.76 -3.49 4.52
N SER A 124 23.31 -2.44 3.90
CA SER A 124 24.44 -2.52 2.97
C SER A 124 25.66 -1.83 3.59
N GLY A 125 26.86 -2.31 3.28
CA GLY A 125 28.10 -1.63 3.71
C GLY A 125 28.15 -0.17 3.27
N PHE A 126 27.61 0.14 2.08
CA PHE A 126 27.49 1.51 1.58
C PHE A 126 26.51 2.37 2.42
N PHE A 127 25.41 1.78 2.87
CA PHE A 127 24.43 2.44 3.73
C PHE A 127 25.07 2.84 5.07
N VAL A 128 25.81 1.91 5.70
CA VAL A 128 26.53 2.19 6.95
C VAL A 128 27.60 3.26 6.74
N PHE A 129 28.33 3.21 5.63
CA PHE A 129 29.33 4.23 5.29
C PHE A 129 28.71 5.63 5.16
N LEU A 130 27.61 5.76 4.42
CA LEU A 130 26.90 7.04 4.28
C LEU A 130 26.37 7.58 5.60
N ILE A 131 25.87 6.71 6.49
CA ILE A 131 25.45 7.11 7.85
C ILE A 131 26.63 7.70 8.62
N ILE A 132 27.80 7.06 8.60
CA ILE A 132 28.99 7.54 9.30
C ILE A 132 29.40 8.91 8.76
N ILE A 133 29.47 9.07 7.43
CA ILE A 133 29.83 10.35 6.81
C ILE A 133 28.79 11.44 7.13
N SER A 134 27.50 11.14 7.01
CA SER A 134 26.43 12.09 7.34
C SER A 134 26.49 12.53 8.80
N SER A 135 26.75 11.61 9.74
CA SER A 135 26.91 11.92 11.17
C SER A 135 28.07 12.86 11.45
N ILE A 136 29.22 12.64 10.79
CA ILE A 136 30.39 13.52 10.91
C ILE A 136 30.07 14.91 10.36
N VAL A 137 29.46 15.00 9.17
CA VAL A 137 29.09 16.28 8.55
C VAL A 137 28.06 17.03 9.40
N ALA A 138 27.06 16.34 9.94
CA ALA A 138 26.07 16.92 10.85
C ALA A 138 26.72 17.45 12.14
N SER A 139 27.62 16.67 12.75
CA SER A 139 28.40 17.13 13.92
C SER A 139 29.18 18.40 13.63
N ILE A 140 29.85 18.49 12.48
CA ILE A 140 30.58 19.70 12.06
C ILE A 140 29.62 20.87 11.85
N GLY A 141 28.45 20.61 11.24
CA GLY A 141 27.41 21.63 11.01
C GLY A 141 26.89 22.22 12.32
N ILE A 142 26.64 21.37 13.33
CA ILE A 142 26.23 21.80 14.67
C ILE A 142 27.36 22.59 15.36
N LEU A 143 28.60 22.08 15.33
CA LEU A 143 29.74 22.71 16.00
C LEU A 143 30.07 24.10 15.43
N LYS A 144 29.77 24.31 14.14
CA LYS A 144 30.01 25.58 13.43
C LYS A 144 28.76 26.47 13.33
N ASP A 145 27.65 26.07 13.95
CA ASP A 145 26.35 26.75 13.85
C ASP A 145 25.96 27.08 12.39
N ASN A 146 26.18 26.13 11.49
CA ASN A 146 26.00 26.32 10.05
C ASN A 146 24.87 25.43 9.51
N VAL A 147 23.70 26.06 9.34
CA VAL A 147 22.49 25.41 8.82
C VAL A 147 22.70 24.80 7.43
N ALA A 148 23.49 25.42 6.55
CA ALA A 148 23.73 24.90 5.21
C ALA A 148 24.50 23.56 5.25
N VAL A 149 25.43 23.40 6.18
CA VAL A 149 26.17 22.13 6.38
C VAL A 149 25.25 21.05 6.97
N ILE A 150 24.34 21.43 7.86
CA ILE A 150 23.33 20.52 8.44
C ILE A 150 22.37 20.02 7.34
N ILE A 151 21.89 20.90 6.47
CA ILE A 151 21.07 20.52 5.31
C ILE A 151 21.88 19.64 4.35
N GLY A 152 23.17 19.93 4.15
CA GLY A 152 24.06 19.08 3.38
C GLY A 152 24.16 17.65 3.93
N ALA A 153 24.20 17.48 5.25
CA ALA A 153 24.18 16.16 5.89
C ALA A 153 22.89 15.38 5.60
N MET A 154 21.74 16.05 5.52
CA MET A 154 20.46 15.44 5.15
C MET A 154 20.47 14.92 3.71
N VAL A 155 21.11 15.63 2.78
CA VAL A 155 21.23 15.22 1.36
C VAL A 155 22.16 14.00 1.21
N ILE A 156 23.17 13.89 2.07
CA ILE A 156 24.13 12.76 2.07
C ILE A 156 23.54 11.52 2.76
N ALA A 157 22.63 11.72 3.72
CA ALA A 157 22.02 10.62 4.46
C ALA A 157 21.27 9.67 3.51
N PRO A 158 21.43 8.34 3.68
CA PRO A 158 20.65 7.39 2.90
C PRO A 158 19.18 7.43 3.37
N PHE A 159 18.25 7.44 2.41
CA PHE A 159 16.80 7.50 2.61
C PHE A 159 16.11 6.19 2.18
#